data_AF-A0A7J9V8E9-F1
#
_entry.id   AF-A0A7J9V8E9-F1
#
_cell.length_a   1.000
_cell.length_b   1.000
_cell.length_c   1.000
_cell.angle_alpha   90.00
_cell.angle_beta   90.00
_cell.angle_gamma   90.00
#
_symmetry.space_group_name_H-M   'P 1'
#
loop_
_entity.id
_entity.type
_entity.pdbx_description
1 polymer ?
#
loop_
_entity_poly.entity_id
_entity_poly.type
_entity_poly.pdbx_seq_one_letter_code
_entity_poly.pdbx_strand_id
1 'polypeptide(L)'
;MTEAHERYREPRQGEQYCYVTGALVFDAPDVIDWLSRNAHVHTDAAGEEDLGNIDYLVNEDGHWRAGGDWGEVVVDTTRPPRIPLDVTQDA
;
A
#
# COMPACT_ATOMS: atom_id res chain seq x y z
N MET A 1 0.22 -6.74 11.73
CA MET A 1 -0.54 -6.16 12.86
C MET A 1 0.05 -6.69 14.16
N THR A 2 0.04 -5.89 15.23
CA THR A 2 0.55 -6.31 16.55
C THR A 2 -0.56 -6.94 17.40
N GLU A 3 -0.20 -7.74 18.41
CA GLU A 3 -1.15 -8.43 19.31
C GLU A 3 -2.13 -7.48 20.01
N ALA A 4 -1.74 -6.22 20.21
CA ALA A 4 -2.59 -5.22 20.85
C ALA A 4 -3.69 -4.67 19.93
N HIS A 5 -3.64 -4.96 18.62
CA HIS A 5 -4.63 -4.45 17.67
C HIS A 5 -5.92 -5.29 17.72
N GLU A 6 -7.09 -4.65 17.76
CA GLU A 6 -8.39 -5.35 17.92
C GLU A 6 -8.68 -6.41 16.84
N ARG A 7 -8.16 -6.20 15.64
CA ARG A 7 -8.24 -7.13 14.50
C ARG A 7 -7.04 -8.07 14.35
N TYR A 8 -6.19 -8.17 15.36
CA TYR A 8 -5.11 -9.13 15.35
C TYR A 8 -5.68 -10.55 15.31
N ARG A 9 -5.11 -11.38 14.44
CA ARG A 9 -5.28 -12.83 14.42
C ARG A 9 -3.90 -13.48 14.40
N GLU A 10 -3.83 -14.75 14.75
CA GLU A 10 -2.62 -15.53 14.51
C GLU A 10 -2.23 -15.47 13.02
N PRO A 11 -0.94 -15.34 12.68
CA PRO A 11 -0.46 -15.46 11.30
C PRO A 11 -0.93 -16.78 10.67
N ARG A 12 -1.28 -16.78 9.38
CA ARG A 12 -1.57 -18.03 8.66
C ARG A 12 -0.30 -18.85 8.51
N GLN A 13 -0.44 -20.14 8.18
CA GLN A 13 0.70 -21.00 7.92
C GLN A 13 1.60 -20.40 6.81
N GLY A 14 2.86 -20.10 7.15
CA GLY A 14 3.83 -19.48 6.25
C GLY A 14 3.94 -17.95 6.38
N GLU A 15 3.03 -17.28 7.07
CA GLU A 15 3.14 -15.84 7.36
C GLU A 15 4.00 -15.60 8.61
N GLN A 16 4.88 -14.58 8.56
CA GLN A 16 5.67 -14.16 9.73
C GLN A 16 4.83 -13.31 10.70
N TYR A 17 3.84 -12.58 10.19
CA TYR A 17 3.00 -11.67 10.96
C TYR A 17 1.54 -11.77 10.53
N CYS A 18 0.64 -11.20 11.34
CA CYS A 18 -0.75 -11.01 10.97
C CYS A 18 -0.86 -9.94 9.87
N TYR A 19 -1.14 -10.34 8.64
CA TYR A 19 -1.39 -9.44 7.51
C TYR A 19 -2.88 -9.32 7.17
N VAL A 20 -3.23 -8.18 6.58
CA VAL A 20 -4.55 -7.90 6.02
C VAL A 20 -4.34 -7.09 4.74
N THR A 21 -5.04 -7.43 3.67
CA THR A 21 -4.98 -6.64 2.43
C THR A 21 -5.68 -5.31 2.65
N GLY A 22 -5.09 -4.25 2.12
CA GLY A 22 -5.69 -2.93 2.07
C GLY A 22 -5.30 -2.21 0.80
N ALA A 23 -5.99 -1.11 0.52
CA ALA A 23 -5.65 -0.23 -0.59
C ALA A 23 -5.24 1.14 -0.05
N LEU A 24 -4.14 1.71 -0.55
CA LEU A 24 -3.83 3.12 -0.33
C LEU A 24 -4.66 3.96 -1.32
N VAL A 25 -5.55 4.80 -0.81
CA VAL A 25 -6.49 5.56 -1.64
C VAL A 25 -6.35 7.06 -1.39
N PHE A 26 -6.13 7.80 -2.48
CA PHE A 26 -6.24 9.25 -2.54
C PHE A 26 -7.60 9.61 -3.14
N ASP A 27 -8.49 10.21 -2.34
CA ASP A 27 -9.83 10.55 -2.82
C ASP A 27 -9.80 11.89 -3.59
N ALA A 28 -10.24 11.86 -4.85
CA ALA A 28 -10.32 13.02 -5.75
C ALA A 28 -9.05 13.90 -5.70
N PRO A 29 -7.90 13.38 -6.14
CA PRO A 29 -6.68 14.17 -6.23
C PRO A 29 -6.85 15.26 -7.30
N ASP A 30 -6.31 16.44 -7.02
CA ASP A 30 -6.29 17.57 -7.93
C ASP A 30 -5.28 17.33 -9.06
N VAL A 31 -4.12 16.75 -8.71
CA VAL A 31 -3.04 16.38 -9.64
C VAL A 31 -2.43 15.04 -9.23
N ILE A 32 -2.05 14.24 -10.23
CA ILE A 32 -1.25 13.03 -10.07
C ILE A 32 -0.07 13.15 -11.03
N ASP A 33 1.12 13.39 -10.51
CA ASP A 33 2.36 13.49 -11.29
C ASP A 33 3.27 12.29 -11.02
N TRP A 34 3.68 11.61 -12.09
CA TRP A 34 4.53 10.43 -12.00
C TRP A 34 5.96 10.84 -12.33
N LEU A 35 6.79 10.90 -11.30
CA LEU A 35 8.21 11.25 -11.43
C LEU A 35 9.01 10.10 -12.03
N SER A 36 8.63 8.87 -11.73
CA SER A 36 9.16 7.67 -12.38
C SER A 36 8.15 6.54 -12.37
N ARG A 37 8.23 5.65 -13.37
CA ARG A 37 7.41 4.43 -13.45
C ARG A 37 8.30 3.25 -13.75
N ASN A 38 8.11 2.18 -13.02
CA ASN A 38 8.74 0.91 -13.27
C ASN A 38 7.67 -0.18 -13.34
N ALA A 39 7.60 -0.87 -14.49
CA ALA A 39 6.65 -1.94 -14.72
C ALA A 39 7.31 -3.33 -14.57
N HIS A 40 8.45 -3.39 -13.87
CA HIS A 40 9.06 -4.66 -13.54
C HIS A 40 8.15 -5.43 -12.58
N VAL A 41 7.82 -6.66 -12.97
CA VAL A 41 6.93 -7.53 -12.23
C VAL A 41 7.76 -8.51 -11.41
N HIS A 42 7.40 -8.66 -10.15
CA HIS A 42 7.88 -9.72 -9.29
C HIS A 42 6.80 -10.80 -9.22
N THR A 43 7.21 -12.07 -9.31
CA THR A 43 6.33 -13.21 -9.19
C THR A 43 6.67 -13.97 -7.92
N ASP A 44 5.69 -14.14 -7.04
CA ASP A 44 5.87 -14.86 -5.79
C ASP A 44 5.83 -16.39 -5.99
N ALA A 45 5.97 -17.14 -4.89
CA ALA A 45 5.94 -18.60 -4.92
C ALA A 45 4.56 -19.19 -5.25
N ALA A 46 3.48 -18.39 -5.14
CA ALA A 46 2.12 -18.76 -5.53
C ALA A 46 1.81 -18.42 -7.00
N GLY A 47 2.73 -17.71 -7.68
CA GLY A 47 2.54 -17.26 -9.05
C GLY A 47 1.78 -15.94 -9.15
N GLU A 48 1.57 -15.24 -8.04
CA GLU A 48 0.97 -13.91 -8.04
C GLU A 48 2.00 -12.88 -8.50
N GLU A 49 1.56 -12.01 -9.41
CA GLU A 49 2.37 -10.93 -9.96
C GLU A 49 2.10 -9.63 -9.21
N ASP A 50 3.15 -8.98 -8.72
CA ASP A 50 3.10 -7.64 -8.15
C ASP A 50 4.21 -6.74 -8.73
N LEU A 51 4.15 -5.44 -8.43
CA LEU A 51 5.17 -4.46 -8.82
C LEU A 51 6.11 -4.10 -7.66
N GLY A 52 6.20 -4.98 -6.66
CA GLY A 52 6.98 -4.79 -5.45
C GLY A 52 6.32 -3.86 -4.41
N ASN A 53 7.14 -3.33 -3.52
CA ASN A 53 6.70 -2.68 -2.29
C ASN A 53 6.42 -1.18 -2.44
N ILE A 54 5.64 -0.63 -1.50
CA ILE A 54 5.64 0.80 -1.21
C ILE A 54 6.64 1.00 -0.06
N ASP A 55 7.75 1.66 -0.35
CA ASP A 55 8.82 1.88 0.62
C ASP A 55 8.57 3.11 1.49
N TYR A 56 7.90 4.12 0.92
CA TYR A 56 7.59 5.34 1.65
C TYR A 56 6.27 5.98 1.21
N LEU A 57 5.65 6.66 2.16
CA LEU A 57 4.51 7.56 1.99
C LEU A 57 4.72 8.75 2.92
N VAL A 58 4.98 9.92 2.35
CA VAL A 58 5.30 11.14 3.09
C VAL A 58 4.47 12.32 2.61
N ASN A 59 4.16 13.24 3.51
CA ASN A 59 3.57 14.53 3.15
C ASN A 59 4.67 15.59 3.25
N GLU A 60 5.02 16.19 2.11
CA GLU A 60 6.05 17.22 1.97
C GLU A 60 5.40 18.46 1.35
N ASP A 61 5.49 19.60 2.02
CA ASP A 61 4.99 20.90 1.53
C ASP A 61 3.52 20.91 1.05
N GLY A 62 2.67 20.06 1.65
CA GLY A 62 1.25 19.95 1.30
C GLY A 62 0.94 18.97 0.16
N HIS A 63 1.95 18.28 -0.35
CA HIS A 63 1.84 17.27 -1.39
C HIS A 63 2.18 15.89 -0.83
N TRP A 64 1.48 14.85 -1.28
CA TRP A 64 1.81 13.48 -0.90
C TRP A 64 2.78 12.89 -1.90
N ARG A 65 3.86 12.29 -1.38
CA ARG A 65 4.84 11.57 -2.19
C ARG A 65 4.85 10.11 -1.75
N ALA A 66 4.70 9.21 -2.72
CA ALA A 66 4.76 7.78 -2.48
C ALA A 66 5.68 7.14 -3.52
N GLY A 67 6.46 6.15 -3.07
CA GLY A 67 7.32 5.43 -3.98
C GLY A 67 7.82 4.11 -3.44
N GLY A 68 8.42 3.35 -4.34
CA GLY A 68 9.03 2.05 -4.11
C GLY A 68 9.39 1.40 -5.44
N ASP A 69 9.32 0.07 -5.49
CA ASP A 69 9.77 -0.72 -6.64
C ASP A 69 9.06 -0.37 -7.96
N TRP A 70 7.79 0.05 -7.88
CA TRP A 70 6.90 0.44 -8.99
C TRP A 70 7.14 1.87 -9.52
N GLY A 71 8.04 2.63 -8.88
CA GLY A 71 8.35 4.02 -9.23
C GLY A 71 7.88 5.00 -8.17
N GLU A 72 7.59 6.22 -8.61
CA GLU A 72 7.36 7.35 -7.71
C GLU A 72 6.30 8.31 -8.25
N VAL A 73 5.39 8.70 -7.35
CA VAL A 73 4.27 9.59 -7.65
C VAL A 73 4.16 10.70 -6.62
N VAL A 74 3.84 11.90 -7.10
CA VAL A 74 3.40 13.04 -6.32
C VAL A 74 1.89 13.22 -6.54
N VAL A 75 1.15 13.32 -5.44
CA VAL A 75 -0.30 13.48 -5.44
C VAL A 75 -0.67 14.75 -4.70
N ASP A 76 -1.31 15.65 -5.43
CA ASP A 76 -1.83 16.90 -4.89
C ASP A 76 -3.27 16.63 -4.45
N THR A 77 -3.51 16.77 -3.16
CA THR A 77 -4.86 16.64 -2.62
C THR A 77 -4.99 17.41 -1.32
N THR A 78 -6.18 17.92 -1.07
CA THR A 78 -6.53 18.62 0.17
C THR A 78 -6.90 17.68 1.32
N ARG A 79 -6.91 16.36 1.08
CA ARG A 79 -7.33 15.34 2.06
C ARG A 79 -6.23 14.31 2.33
N PRO A 80 -6.11 13.80 3.56
CA PRO A 80 -5.18 12.72 3.84
C PRO A 80 -5.61 11.43 3.10
N PRO A 81 -4.67 10.58 2.68
CA PRO A 81 -5.00 9.29 2.11
C PRO A 81 -5.65 8.39 3.15
N ARG A 82 -6.48 7.45 2.67
CA ARG A 82 -7.10 6.42 3.50
C ARG A 82 -6.56 5.05 3.14
N ILE A 83 -6.59 4.14 4.10
CA ILE A 83 -6.22 2.74 3.93
C ILE A 83 -7.43 1.87 4.29
N PRO A 84 -8.46 1.78 3.42
CA PRO A 84 -9.49 0.77 3.57
C PRO A 84 -8.86 -0.62 3.58
N LEU A 85 -9.24 -1.41 4.59
CA LEU A 85 -8.83 -2.80 4.73
C LEU A 85 -9.92 -3.69 4.12
N ASP A 86 -9.52 -4.73 3.41
CA ASP A 86 -10.41 -5.79 2.97
C ASP A 86 -10.81 -6.65 4.17
N VAL A 87 -12.06 -6.52 4.59
CA VAL A 87 -12.63 -7.22 5.75
C VAL A 87 -13.26 -8.57 5.37
N THR A 88 -13.17 -9.00 4.11
CA THR A 88 -13.76 -10.27 3.65
C THR A 88 -12.82 -11.47 3.75
N GLN A 89 -11.57 -11.25 4.14
CA GLN A 89 -10.55 -12.31 4.21
C GLN A 89 -10.61 -13.22 5.43
N ASP A 90 -11.63 -13.11 6.28
CA ASP A 90 -11.79 -13.94 7.48
C ASP A 90 -12.80 -15.10 7.29
N ALA A 91 -13.02 -15.56 6.04
CA ALA A 91 -13.88 -16.71 5.72
C ALA A 91 -13.09 -18.01 5.48
#